data_AF-A0A956NTC4-F1
#
_entry.id   AF-A0A956NTC4-F1
#
_cell.length_a   1.000
_cell.length_b   1.000
_cell.length_c   1.000
_cell.angle_alpha   90.00
_cell.angle_beta   90.00
_cell.angle_gamma   90.00
#
_symmetry.space_group_name_H-M   'P 1'
#
loop_
_entity.id
_entity.type
_entity.pdbx_description
1 polymer ?
#
loop_
_entity_poly.entity_id
_entity_poly.type
_entity_poly.pdbx_seq_one_letter_code
_entity_poly.pdbx_strand_id
1 'polypeptide(L)'
;QWLRDGLGLLASAGESAALAASVDSTDGVTFVPAFTGLGAPYWNPEARGTIVGLTRGTGRAHLVRATLEAIGHGTADLLEAMGGATELRVDGGAAANDWLMQFQADLLGIPVIRPAAVELTAYGAARLAAIGLGGQLPPAAELGAMTRFLPLRDADWRRDARDAWRRAIHAAEAWTAA
;
A
#
# COMPACT_ATOMS: atom_id res chain seq x y z
N GLN A 1 -10.00 -5.92 -2.16
CA GLN A 1 -11.17 -6.80 -1.96
C GLN A 1 -12.44 -6.01 -1.69
N TRP A 2 -12.49 -5.20 -0.62
CA TRP A 2 -13.68 -4.40 -0.28
C TRP A 2 -14.25 -3.54 -1.43
N LEU A 3 -13.39 -2.91 -2.25
CA LEU A 3 -13.84 -2.19 -3.44
C LEU A 3 -14.63 -3.05 -4.44
N ARG A 4 -14.28 -4.32 -4.59
CA ARG A 4 -14.92 -5.28 -5.50
C ARG A 4 -16.18 -5.88 -4.86
N ASP A 5 -16.01 -6.51 -3.69
CA ASP A 5 -17.07 -7.32 -3.07
C ASP A 5 -18.05 -6.49 -2.24
N GLY A 6 -17.56 -5.41 -1.61
CA GLY A 6 -18.35 -4.55 -0.74
C GLY A 6 -19.01 -3.40 -1.49
N LEU A 7 -18.22 -2.58 -2.18
CA LEU A 7 -18.74 -1.41 -2.91
C LEU A 7 -19.11 -1.67 -4.36
N GLY A 8 -18.69 -2.79 -4.97
CA GLY A 8 -18.99 -3.08 -6.37
C GLY A 8 -18.34 -2.12 -7.38
N LEU A 9 -17.26 -1.41 -7.00
CA LEU A 9 -16.57 -0.44 -7.86
C LEU A 9 -15.62 -1.08 -8.88
N LEU A 10 -15.26 -2.34 -8.66
CA LEU A 10 -14.35 -3.14 -9.50
C LEU A 10 -15.02 -4.48 -9.81
N ALA A 11 -14.83 -5.02 -11.03
CA ALA A 11 -15.21 -6.40 -11.31
C ALA A 11 -14.13 -7.40 -10.85
N SER A 12 -12.85 -6.98 -10.92
CA SER A 12 -11.72 -7.75 -10.44
C SER A 12 -10.68 -6.86 -9.74
N ALA A 13 -9.82 -7.45 -8.90
CA ALA A 13 -8.74 -6.70 -8.26
C ALA A 13 -7.71 -6.17 -9.28
N GLY A 14 -7.53 -6.86 -10.41
CA GLY A 14 -6.57 -6.50 -11.46
C GLY A 14 -6.89 -5.18 -12.18
N GLU A 15 -8.15 -4.77 -12.19
CA GLU A 15 -8.58 -3.49 -12.79
C GLU A 15 -8.09 -2.26 -12.01
N SER A 16 -7.72 -2.44 -10.74
CA SER A 16 -7.40 -1.33 -9.84
C SER A 16 -6.23 -0.47 -10.33
N ALA A 17 -5.19 -1.08 -10.92
CA ALA A 17 -4.02 -0.36 -11.43
C ALA A 17 -4.38 0.57 -12.60
N ALA A 18 -5.04 0.02 -13.62
CA ALA A 18 -5.43 0.78 -14.81
C ALA A 18 -6.42 1.91 -14.46
N LEU A 19 -7.34 1.66 -13.53
CA LEU A 19 -8.32 2.64 -13.11
C LEU A 19 -7.71 3.74 -12.23
N ALA A 20 -6.73 3.42 -11.37
CA ALA A 20 -6.00 4.45 -10.64
C ALA A 20 -5.13 5.32 -11.55
N ALA A 21 -4.56 4.72 -12.60
CA ALA A 21 -3.77 5.43 -13.61
C ALA A 21 -4.62 6.30 -14.57
N SER A 22 -5.94 6.11 -14.63
CA SER A 22 -6.80 6.85 -15.55
C SER A 22 -7.14 8.27 -15.08
N VAL A 23 -6.68 8.66 -13.89
CA VAL A 23 -6.81 10.00 -13.31
C VAL A 23 -5.45 10.47 -12.83
N ASP A 24 -5.17 11.77 -12.90
CA ASP A 24 -3.86 12.33 -12.53
C ASP A 24 -3.65 12.44 -11.03
N SER A 25 -4.73 12.58 -10.26
CA SER A 25 -4.73 12.73 -8.81
C SER A 25 -5.99 12.13 -8.17
N THR A 26 -6.10 12.15 -6.84
CA THR A 26 -7.34 11.80 -6.12
C THR A 26 -8.30 12.99 -5.98
N ASP A 27 -7.92 14.17 -6.48
CA ASP A 27 -8.60 15.46 -6.34
C ASP A 27 -8.92 15.79 -4.88
N GLY A 28 -7.98 15.47 -3.99
CA GLY A 28 -8.08 15.71 -2.54
C GLY A 28 -8.77 14.60 -1.76
N VAL A 29 -9.26 13.55 -2.42
CA VAL A 29 -9.88 12.41 -1.74
C VAL A 29 -8.81 11.59 -1.02
N THR A 30 -9.03 11.32 0.26
CA THR A 30 -8.19 10.40 1.05
C THR A 30 -9.07 9.36 1.72
N PHE A 31 -8.62 8.11 1.72
CA PHE A 31 -9.33 7.02 2.37
C PHE A 31 -8.49 6.40 3.47
N VAL A 32 -8.99 6.39 4.70
CA VAL A 32 -8.41 5.66 5.84
C VAL A 32 -9.13 4.31 5.98
N PRO A 33 -8.51 3.16 5.62
CA PRO A 33 -9.17 1.86 5.57
C PRO A 33 -9.21 1.15 6.94
N ALA A 34 -9.60 1.87 7.99
CA ALA A 34 -9.72 1.35 9.36
C ALA A 34 -10.96 0.45 9.54
N PHE A 35 -11.14 -0.57 8.69
CA PHE A 35 -12.30 -1.49 8.76
C PHE A 35 -12.37 -2.27 10.07
N THR A 36 -11.21 -2.49 10.70
CA THR A 36 -11.06 -3.22 11.97
C THR A 36 -10.25 -2.39 12.97
N GLY A 37 -10.39 -1.06 12.93
CA GLY A 37 -9.54 -0.14 13.68
C GLY A 37 -8.22 0.17 12.96
N LEU A 38 -7.44 1.07 13.58
CA LEU A 38 -6.08 1.40 13.19
C LEU A 38 -5.10 0.62 14.07
N GLY A 39 -4.25 -0.19 13.44
CA GLY A 39 -3.13 -0.86 14.09
C GLY A 39 -1.94 0.08 14.33
N ALA A 40 -0.73 -0.48 14.31
CA ALA A 40 0.50 0.32 14.38
C ALA A 40 0.56 1.35 13.24
N PRO A 41 1.10 2.57 13.47
CA PRO A 41 1.59 3.08 14.76
C PRO A 41 0.52 3.72 15.66
N TYR A 42 -0.75 3.77 15.22
CA TYR A 42 -1.80 4.58 15.85
C TYR A 42 -2.51 3.91 17.04
N TRP A 43 -2.68 2.59 17.01
CA TRP A 43 -3.28 1.80 18.09
C TRP A 43 -4.67 2.27 18.54
N ASN A 44 -5.53 2.59 17.57
CA ASN A 44 -6.90 2.99 17.82
C ASN A 44 -7.89 1.92 17.31
N PRO A 45 -8.34 0.98 18.16
CA PRO A 45 -9.26 -0.08 17.74
C PRO A 45 -10.68 0.45 17.44
N GLU A 46 -11.04 1.62 17.94
CA GLU A 46 -12.35 2.22 17.72
C GLU A 46 -12.44 2.97 16.39
N ALA A 47 -11.30 3.30 15.76
CA ALA A 47 -11.26 3.91 14.43
C ALA A 47 -12.10 3.10 13.41
N ARG A 48 -12.71 3.81 12.46
CA ARG A 48 -13.54 3.23 11.40
C ARG A 48 -13.11 3.73 10.02
N GLY A 49 -13.42 2.94 9.00
CA GLY A 49 -13.16 3.31 7.61
C GLY A 49 -13.73 4.69 7.29
N THR A 50 -12.87 5.63 6.88
CA THR A 50 -13.25 7.04 6.71
C THR A 50 -12.73 7.57 5.37
N ILE A 51 -13.64 8.11 4.56
CA ILE A 51 -13.29 8.80 3.31
C ILE A 51 -13.54 10.29 3.50
N VAL A 52 -12.52 11.10 3.23
CA VAL A 52 -12.59 12.57 3.31
C VAL A 52 -12.27 13.19 1.95
N GLY A 53 -12.64 14.46 1.78
CA GLY A 53 -12.29 15.25 0.59
C GLY A 53 -13.18 15.01 -0.64
N LEU A 54 -14.35 14.41 -0.47
CA LEU A 54 -15.31 14.21 -1.57
C LEU A 54 -15.82 15.56 -2.11
N THR A 55 -15.84 15.69 -3.43
CA THR A 55 -16.49 16.80 -4.14
C THR A 55 -17.47 16.26 -5.17
N ARG A 56 -18.23 17.14 -5.84
CA ARG A 56 -19.13 16.74 -6.94
C ARG A 56 -18.41 16.10 -8.13
N GLY A 57 -17.12 16.39 -8.31
CA GLY A 57 -16.29 15.80 -9.36
C GLY A 57 -15.70 14.44 -8.98
N THR A 58 -15.82 14.01 -7.73
CA THR A 58 -15.29 12.72 -7.30
C THR A 58 -16.02 11.57 -8.00
N GLY A 59 -15.25 10.63 -8.53
CA GLY A 59 -15.76 9.50 -9.29
C GLY A 59 -15.07 8.20 -8.87
N ARG A 60 -15.44 7.09 -9.52
CA ARG A 60 -14.92 5.76 -9.12
C ARG A 60 -13.40 5.67 -9.16
N ALA A 61 -12.76 6.32 -10.14
CA ALA A 61 -11.32 6.26 -10.33
C ALA A 61 -10.57 6.94 -9.16
N HIS A 62 -11.07 8.08 -8.70
CA HIS A 62 -10.55 8.79 -7.52
C HIS A 62 -10.64 7.93 -6.25
N LEU A 63 -11.75 7.21 -6.04
CA LEU A 63 -11.92 6.32 -4.88
C LEU A 63 -10.99 5.09 -4.93
N VAL A 64 -10.86 4.48 -6.12
CA VAL A 64 -9.97 3.34 -6.32
C VAL A 64 -8.51 3.76 -6.13
N ARG A 65 -8.11 4.89 -6.69
CA ARG A 65 -6.79 5.47 -6.50
C ARG A 65 -6.51 5.78 -5.03
N ALA A 66 -7.41 6.51 -4.35
CA ALA A 66 -7.27 6.82 -2.92
C ALA A 66 -7.14 5.56 -2.05
N THR A 67 -7.77 4.45 -2.45
CA THR A 67 -7.61 3.17 -1.74
C THR A 67 -6.24 2.56 -1.94
N LEU A 68 -5.65 2.64 -3.13
CA LEU A 68 -4.28 2.20 -3.36
C LEU A 68 -3.28 3.12 -2.63
N GLU A 69 -3.49 4.44 -2.70
CA GLU A 69 -2.66 5.41 -1.99
C GLU A 69 -2.67 5.14 -0.47
N ALA A 70 -3.84 4.81 0.09
CA ALA A 70 -3.97 4.45 1.50
C ALA A 70 -3.10 3.25 1.93
N ILE A 71 -2.98 2.24 1.06
CA ILE A 71 -2.07 1.11 1.31
C ILE A 71 -0.63 1.63 1.40
N GLY A 72 -0.23 2.46 0.42
CA GLY A 72 1.10 3.04 0.39
C GLY A 72 1.42 3.90 1.62
N HIS A 73 0.46 4.70 2.05
CA HIS A 73 0.57 5.53 3.24
C HIS A 73 0.67 4.72 4.53
N GLY A 74 -0.14 3.67 4.69
CA GLY A 74 -0.05 2.78 5.85
C GLY A 74 1.31 2.08 5.95
N THR A 75 1.85 1.61 4.82
CA THR A 75 3.21 1.06 4.77
C THR A 75 4.26 2.10 5.14
N ALA A 76 4.11 3.34 4.66
CA ALA A 76 5.03 4.43 5.00
C ALA A 76 4.99 4.80 6.49
N ASP A 77 3.81 4.83 7.11
CA ASP A 77 3.69 5.08 8.56
C ASP A 77 4.43 4.02 9.38
N LEU A 78 4.25 2.74 9.02
CA LEU A 78 4.92 1.64 9.70
C LEU A 78 6.43 1.71 9.51
N LEU A 79 6.90 2.00 8.31
CA LEU A 79 8.32 2.11 8.02
C LEU A 79 8.98 3.28 8.75
N GLU A 80 8.30 4.44 8.81
CA GLU A 80 8.73 5.59 9.61
C GLU A 80 8.84 5.22 11.09
N ALA A 81 7.86 4.49 11.64
CA ALA A 81 7.89 4.03 13.03
C ALA A 81 9.02 3.01 13.31
N MET A 82 9.47 2.26 12.29
CA MET A 82 10.60 1.34 12.37
C MET A 82 11.97 2.02 12.23
N GLY A 83 12.01 3.34 11.99
CA GLY A 83 13.26 4.08 11.78
C GLY A 83 13.72 4.18 10.31
N GLY A 84 12.86 3.83 9.37
CA GLY A 84 13.12 3.93 7.93
C GLY A 84 13.85 2.72 7.33
N ALA A 85 14.09 2.79 6.02
CA ALA A 85 14.88 1.82 5.28
C ALA A 85 15.57 2.47 4.07
N THR A 86 16.58 1.81 3.50
CA THR A 86 17.27 2.24 2.28
C THR A 86 16.69 1.60 1.01
N GLU A 87 15.99 0.48 1.15
CA GLU A 87 15.21 -0.18 0.09
C GLU A 87 14.04 -0.93 0.74
N LEU A 88 12.94 -1.08 0.00
CA LEU A 88 11.80 -1.89 0.41
C LEU A 88 11.66 -3.10 -0.52
N ARG A 89 11.66 -4.31 0.04
CA ARG A 89 11.35 -5.54 -0.70
C ARG A 89 9.91 -5.94 -0.42
N VAL A 90 9.18 -6.28 -1.47
CA VAL A 90 7.72 -6.49 -1.41
C VAL A 90 7.34 -7.83 -2.01
N ASP A 91 6.29 -8.43 -1.47
CA ASP A 91 5.68 -9.67 -1.94
C ASP A 91 4.16 -9.67 -1.68
N GLY A 92 3.49 -10.76 -2.06
CA GLY A 92 2.05 -10.94 -1.87
C GLY A 92 1.19 -10.30 -2.96
N GLY A 93 -0.12 -10.63 -2.93
CA GLY A 93 -1.03 -10.33 -4.04
C GLY A 93 -1.16 -8.84 -4.41
N ALA A 94 -1.06 -7.93 -3.44
CA ALA A 94 -1.10 -6.48 -3.71
C ALA A 94 0.17 -5.99 -4.41
N ALA A 95 1.32 -6.63 -4.18
CA ALA A 95 2.57 -6.28 -4.83
C ALA A 95 2.52 -6.52 -6.35
N ALA A 96 1.60 -7.33 -6.87
CA ALA A 96 1.38 -7.50 -8.31
C ALA A 96 0.84 -6.23 -9.01
N ASN A 97 0.42 -5.21 -8.26
CA ASN A 97 -0.06 -3.94 -8.82
C ASN A 97 1.10 -2.96 -9.04
N ASP A 98 1.56 -2.81 -10.29
CA ASP A 98 2.67 -1.93 -10.66
C ASP A 98 2.45 -0.45 -10.30
N TRP A 99 1.20 0.02 -10.40
CA TRP A 99 0.85 1.39 -10.03
C TRP A 99 1.10 1.63 -8.54
N LEU A 100 0.67 0.69 -7.69
CA LEU A 100 0.91 0.74 -6.25
C LEU A 100 2.40 0.68 -5.93
N MET A 101 3.16 -0.17 -6.62
CA MET A 101 4.61 -0.29 -6.38
C MET A 101 5.36 1.00 -6.74
N GLN A 102 4.99 1.64 -7.86
CA GLN A 102 5.55 2.93 -8.24
C GLN A 102 5.16 4.03 -7.24
N PHE A 103 3.88 4.10 -6.85
CA PHE A 103 3.42 5.04 -5.82
C PHE A 103 4.16 4.84 -4.50
N GLN A 104 4.40 3.60 -4.08
CA GLN A 104 5.15 3.30 -2.86
C GLN A 104 6.60 3.80 -2.95
N ALA A 105 7.28 3.59 -4.09
CA ALA A 105 8.64 4.10 -4.29
C ALA A 105 8.67 5.63 -4.28
N ASP A 106 7.72 6.27 -4.94
CA ASP A 106 7.55 7.73 -4.96
C ASP A 106 7.31 8.28 -3.56
N LEU A 107 6.41 7.66 -2.78
CA LEU A 107 6.01 8.09 -1.44
C LEU A 107 7.14 7.91 -0.41
N LEU A 108 7.90 6.82 -0.49
CA LEU A 108 9.01 6.57 0.44
C LEU A 108 10.29 7.30 0.05
N GLY A 109 10.48 7.61 -1.24
CA GLY A 109 11.73 8.17 -1.74
C GLY A 109 12.89 7.17 -1.76
N ILE A 110 12.60 5.86 -1.71
CA ILE A 110 13.58 4.77 -1.79
C ILE A 110 13.16 3.73 -2.83
N PRO A 111 14.09 2.90 -3.34
CA PRO A 111 13.75 1.82 -4.26
C PRO A 111 12.78 0.79 -3.65
N VAL A 112 11.78 0.39 -4.44
CA VAL A 112 10.91 -0.77 -4.14
C VAL A 112 11.28 -1.91 -5.07
N ILE A 113 11.50 -3.10 -4.52
CA ILE A 113 12.00 -4.27 -5.26
C ILE A 113 10.99 -5.39 -5.15
N ARG A 114 10.45 -5.83 -6.29
CA ARG A 114 9.53 -6.96 -6.39
C ARG A 114 10.20 -8.14 -7.10
N PRO A 115 10.31 -9.31 -6.47
CA PRO A 115 10.80 -10.52 -7.12
C PRO A 115 9.80 -11.06 -8.14
N ALA A 116 10.27 -11.82 -9.14
CA ALA A 116 9.39 -12.52 -10.08
C ALA A 116 8.44 -13.53 -9.39
N ALA A 117 8.91 -14.19 -8.33
CA ALA A 117 8.09 -15.07 -7.50
C ALA A 117 7.38 -14.24 -6.41
N VAL A 118 6.07 -14.01 -6.60
CA VAL A 118 5.27 -13.16 -5.69
C VAL A 118 4.91 -13.88 -4.38
N GLU A 119 4.87 -15.22 -4.38
CA GLU A 119 4.48 -16.03 -3.21
C GLU A 119 5.69 -16.44 -2.33
N LEU A 120 6.35 -15.45 -1.73
CA LEU A 120 7.51 -15.70 -0.86
C LEU A 120 7.16 -16.37 0.47
N THR A 121 5.90 -16.25 0.93
CA THR A 121 5.44 -16.90 2.16
C THR A 121 5.58 -18.43 2.06
N ALA A 122 5.05 -19.03 0.98
CA ALA A 122 5.16 -20.47 0.74
C ALA A 122 6.62 -20.90 0.54
N TYR A 123 7.42 -20.07 -0.13
CA TYR A 123 8.84 -20.33 -0.32
C TYR A 123 9.63 -20.34 0.99
N GLY A 124 9.31 -19.43 1.92
CA GLY A 124 9.91 -19.41 3.26
C GLY A 124 9.66 -20.71 4.02
N ALA A 125 8.42 -21.21 4.01
CA ALA A 125 8.07 -22.49 4.63
C ALA A 125 8.83 -23.67 4.00
N ALA A 126 8.92 -23.70 2.67
CA ALA A 126 9.70 -24.71 1.96
C ALA A 126 11.20 -24.66 2.33
N ARG A 127 11.78 -23.46 2.47
CA ARG A 127 13.17 -23.28 2.92
C ARG A 127 13.41 -23.82 4.32
N LEU A 128 12.50 -23.52 5.26
CA LEU A 128 12.59 -24.03 6.63
C LEU A 128 12.53 -25.56 6.66
N ALA A 129 11.62 -26.17 5.90
CA ALA A 129 11.52 -27.63 5.79
C ALA A 129 12.78 -28.25 5.19
N ALA A 130 13.32 -27.66 4.11
CA ALA A 130 14.55 -28.12 3.47
C ALA A 130 15.73 -28.11 4.45
N ILE A 131 15.91 -27.02 5.21
CA ILE A 131 16.95 -26.91 6.24
C ILE A 131 16.78 -28.01 7.30
N GLY A 132 15.56 -28.25 7.77
CA GLY A 132 15.27 -29.30 8.76
C GLY A 132 15.58 -30.72 8.26
N LEU A 133 15.49 -30.96 6.95
CA LEU A 133 15.84 -32.23 6.32
C LEU A 133 17.34 -32.33 5.92
N GLY A 134 18.16 -31.35 6.29
CA GLY A 134 19.59 -31.30 5.93
C GLY A 134 19.84 -30.86 4.48
N GLY A 135 18.82 -30.37 3.78
CA GLY A 135 18.92 -29.78 2.46
C GLY A 135 19.09 -28.26 2.50
N GLN A 136 19.12 -27.66 1.31
CA GLN A 136 19.14 -26.22 1.12
C GLN A 136 18.33 -25.84 -0.12
N LEU A 137 17.61 -24.73 -0.04
CA LEU A 137 16.99 -24.07 -1.20
C LEU A 137 17.65 -22.70 -1.37
N PRO A 138 17.74 -22.18 -2.61
CA PRO A 138 18.41 -20.91 -2.89
C PRO A 138 17.79 -19.73 -2.12
N PRO A 139 18.52 -18.65 -1.87
CA PRO A 139 17.92 -17.41 -1.38
C PRO A 139 16.78 -16.93 -2.28
N ALA A 140 15.76 -16.27 -1.70
CA ALA A 140 14.66 -15.70 -2.47
C ALA A 140 15.16 -14.71 -3.56
N ALA A 141 16.32 -14.09 -3.33
CA ALA A 141 16.96 -13.20 -4.28
C ALA A 141 17.36 -13.86 -5.61
N GLU A 142 17.47 -15.18 -5.64
CA GLU A 142 17.91 -15.98 -6.80
C GLU A 142 16.75 -16.65 -7.53
N LEU A 143 15.50 -16.42 -7.11
CA LEU A 143 14.31 -17.06 -7.69
C LEU A 143 13.84 -16.48 -9.02
N GLY A 144 14.57 -15.50 -9.57
CA GLY A 144 14.29 -14.93 -10.87
C GLY A 144 14.60 -13.44 -10.96
N ALA A 145 14.24 -12.84 -12.09
CA ALA A 145 14.40 -11.42 -12.32
C ALA A 145 13.63 -10.60 -11.27
N MET A 146 14.19 -9.45 -10.91
CA MET A 146 13.60 -8.51 -9.97
C MET A 146 13.15 -7.25 -10.72
N THR A 147 11.93 -6.80 -10.49
CA THR A 147 11.48 -5.48 -10.94
C THR A 147 11.86 -4.46 -9.88
N ARG A 148 12.52 -3.37 -10.29
CA ARG A 148 12.87 -2.25 -9.41
C ARG A 148 12.05 -1.02 -9.80
N PHE A 149 11.33 -0.47 -8.84
CA PHE A 149 10.62 0.79 -8.96
C PHE A 149 11.48 1.85 -8.26
N LEU A 150 11.86 2.88 -9.01
CA LEU A 150 12.69 3.97 -8.49
C LEU A 150 11.80 5.19 -8.23
N PRO A 151 12.08 5.99 -7.20
CA PRO A 151 11.32 7.20 -6.93
C PRO A 151 11.41 8.17 -8.12
N LEU A 152 10.27 8.63 -8.59
CA LEU A 152 10.12 9.63 -9.65
C LEU A 152 9.64 10.98 -9.12
N ARG A 153 9.10 11.02 -7.90
CA ARG A 153 8.61 12.23 -7.22
C ARG A 153 9.65 12.80 -6.25
N ASP A 154 9.64 14.12 -6.11
CA ASP A 154 10.54 14.85 -5.21
C ASP A 154 10.08 14.83 -3.75
N ALA A 155 10.88 15.46 -2.88
CA ALA A 155 10.60 15.52 -1.45
C ALA A 155 9.40 16.39 -1.10
N ASP A 156 9.08 17.40 -1.92
CA ASP A 156 7.98 18.32 -1.65
C ASP A 156 6.64 17.65 -1.93
N TRP A 157 6.52 16.94 -3.06
CA TRP A 157 5.37 16.11 -3.36
C TRP A 157 5.12 15.08 -2.25
N ARG A 158 6.18 14.42 -1.78
CA ARG A 158 6.08 13.45 -0.67
C ARG A 158 5.55 14.09 0.59
N ARG A 159 6.12 15.23 0.99
CA ARG A 159 5.67 15.97 2.19
C ARG A 159 4.18 16.30 2.10
N ASP A 160 3.74 16.87 0.98
CA ASP A 160 2.35 17.28 0.80
C ASP A 160 1.38 16.08 0.83
N ALA A 161 1.76 14.97 0.20
CA ALA A 161 0.98 13.72 0.25
C ALA A 161 0.90 13.17 1.69
N ARG A 162 2.03 13.11 2.40
CA ARG A 162 2.07 12.62 3.79
C ARG A 162 1.29 13.54 4.74
N ASP A 163 1.29 14.86 4.52
CA ASP A 163 0.52 15.81 5.31
C ASP A 163 -0.98 15.69 5.07
N ALA A 164 -1.42 15.44 3.82
CA ALA A 164 -2.82 15.13 3.52
C ALA A 164 -3.28 13.85 4.23
N TRP A 165 -2.46 12.80 4.20
CA TRP A 165 -2.72 11.56 4.90
C TRP A 165 -2.86 11.74 6.41
N ARG A 166 -1.92 12.46 7.07
CA ARG A 166 -1.98 12.74 8.52
C ARG A 166 -3.27 13.46 8.91
N ARG A 167 -3.73 14.42 8.09
CA ARG A 167 -5.03 15.08 8.33
C ARG A 167 -6.19 14.11 8.25
N ALA A 168 -6.17 13.16 7.31
CA ALA A 168 -7.21 12.15 7.18
C ALA A 168 -7.22 11.17 8.36
N ILE A 169 -6.04 10.77 8.87
CA ILE A 169 -5.93 9.97 10.10
C ILE A 169 -6.57 10.70 11.28
N HIS A 170 -6.22 11.97 11.50
CA HIS A 170 -6.82 12.76 12.57
C HIS A 170 -8.34 12.88 12.44
N ALA A 171 -8.88 13.00 11.22
CA ALA A 171 -10.32 12.97 11.01
C ALA A 171 -10.96 11.62 11.38
N ALA A 172 -10.29 10.51 11.05
CA ALA A 172 -10.76 9.17 11.41
C ALA A 172 -10.71 8.92 12.93
N GLU A 173 -9.69 9.42 13.62
CA GLU A 173 -9.59 9.33 15.09
C GLU A 173 -10.64 10.19 15.79
N ALA A 174 -10.84 11.43 15.31
CA ALA A 174 -11.83 12.35 15.86
C ALA A 174 -13.26 11.84 15.69
N TRP A 175 -13.55 11.08 14.62
CA TRP A 175 -14.86 10.48 14.38
C TRP A 175 -15.24 9.46 15.46
N THR A 176 -14.27 8.77 16.04
CA THR A 176 -14.50 7.63 16.94
C THR A 176 -14.21 7.95 18.40
N ALA A 177 -13.80 9.19 18.69
CA ALA A 177 -13.70 9.68 20.05
C ALA A 177 -15.11 9.81 20.65
N ALA A 178 -15.34 9.11 21.77
CA ALA A 178 -16.52 9.29 22.62
C ALA A 178 -16.47 10.61 23.38
#